data_AF-A0A6C1BQL7-F1
#
_entry.id   AF-A0A6C1BQL7-F1
#
_cell.length_a   1.000
_cell.length_b   1.000
_cell.length_c   1.000
_cell.angle_alpha   90.00
_cell.angle_beta   90.00
_cell.angle_gamma   90.00
#
_symmetry.space_group_name_H-M   'P 1'
#
loop_
_entity.id
_entity.type
_entity.pdbx_description
1 polymer ?
#
loop_
_entity_poly.entity_id
_entity_poly.type
_entity_poly.pdbx_seq_one_letter_code
_entity_poly.pdbx_strand_id
1 'polypeptide(L)'
;MTILSIALIVLGALIVLGAITAKDPELKKNRVKAVSLAIALIVVGVILLSSQGEKEQETKQEAKQENQQKKTFGSLNGVEKELDKLLADLKISPSKTKNADRLSYATKASAIFIEGDPIKNVWVMLTGSHDDRENLITTAMLMAPIKVLCNPSGEEEGSAILKSVMAVMQGKQETSTKTIGGCILKVERNKELGVIVVYINAK
;
A
#
# COMPACT_ATOMS: atom_id res chain seq x y z
N MET A 1 -31.60 0.96 11.22
CA MET A 1 -32.31 -0.21 11.78
C MET A 1 -31.37 -0.92 12.78
N THR A 2 -31.07 -0.28 13.90
CA THR A 2 -30.03 -0.72 14.86
C THR A 2 -30.58 -1.56 16.02
N ILE A 3 -31.86 -1.38 16.37
CA ILE A 3 -32.50 -2.02 17.53
C ILE A 3 -32.71 -3.53 17.31
N LEU A 4 -33.08 -3.94 16.09
CA LEU A 4 -33.36 -5.35 15.78
C LEU A 4 -32.11 -6.23 15.83
N SER A 5 -30.98 -5.77 15.28
CA SER A 5 -29.72 -6.52 15.27
C SER A 5 -29.14 -6.71 16.67
N ILE A 6 -29.21 -5.66 17.50
CA ILE A 6 -28.78 -5.73 18.91
C ILE A 6 -29.71 -6.67 19.70
N ALA A 7 -31.03 -6.61 19.48
CA ALA A 7 -31.98 -7.51 20.13
C ALA A 7 -31.70 -8.99 19.80
N LEU A 8 -31.34 -9.30 18.55
CA LEU A 8 -31.00 -10.67 18.12
C LEU A 8 -29.73 -11.20 18.79
N ILE A 9 -28.69 -10.36 18.91
CA ILE A 9 -27.43 -10.73 19.58
C ILE A 9 -27.65 -10.97 21.08
N VAL A 10 -28.38 -10.07 21.74
CA VAL A 10 -28.69 -10.19 23.17
C VAL A 10 -29.56 -11.42 23.44
N LEU A 11 -30.57 -11.68 22.61
CA LEU A 11 -31.42 -12.86 22.73
C LEU A 11 -30.63 -14.16 22.54
N GLY A 12 -29.73 -14.22 21.55
CA GLY A 12 -28.85 -15.36 21.33
C GLY A 12 -27.94 -15.63 22.55
N ALA A 13 -27.33 -14.60 23.12
CA ALA A 13 -26.49 -14.73 24.32
C ALA A 13 -27.26 -15.25 25.54
N LEU A 14 -28.51 -14.80 25.74
CA LEU A 14 -29.38 -15.27 26.83
C LEU A 14 -29.76 -16.75 26.67
N ILE A 15 -30.02 -17.21 25.45
CA ILE A 15 -30.33 -18.62 25.17
C ILE A 15 -29.11 -19.51 25.46
N VAL A 16 -27.91 -19.06 25.11
CA VAL A 16 -26.66 -19.78 25.44
C VAL A 16 -26.48 -19.88 26.96
N LEU A 17 -26.66 -18.77 27.70
CA LEU A 17 -26.58 -18.78 29.17
C LEU A 17 -27.62 -19.71 29.79
N GLY A 18 -28.87 -19.66 29.33
CA GLY A 18 -29.96 -20.52 29.78
C GLY A 18 -29.68 -22.00 29.52
N ALA A 19 -29.14 -22.34 28.34
CA ALA A 19 -28.79 -23.72 28.00
C ALA A 19 -27.64 -24.29 28.86
N ILE A 20 -26.67 -23.45 29.23
CA ILE A 20 -25.55 -23.83 30.10
C ILE A 20 -26.03 -24.01 31.56
N THR A 21 -26.87 -23.11 32.04
CA THR A 21 -27.33 -23.07 33.45
C THR A 21 -28.53 -23.99 33.75
N ALA A 22 -29.26 -24.45 32.72
CA ALA A 22 -30.42 -25.33 32.89
C ALA A 22 -30.04 -26.67 33.51
N LYS A 23 -30.54 -26.96 34.72
CA LYS A 23 -30.37 -28.26 35.40
C LYS A 23 -31.35 -29.33 34.92
N ASP A 24 -32.32 -28.97 34.09
CA ASP A 24 -33.40 -29.84 33.62
C ASP A 24 -32.92 -30.86 32.56
N PRO A 25 -33.18 -32.17 32.73
CA PRO A 25 -32.69 -33.23 31.82
C PRO A 25 -33.28 -33.19 30.40
N GLU A 26 -34.51 -32.70 30.22
CA GLU A 26 -35.13 -32.51 28.88
C GLU A 26 -34.36 -31.47 28.05
N LEU A 27 -33.98 -30.37 28.71
CA LEU A 27 -33.16 -29.31 28.10
C LEU A 27 -31.76 -29.81 27.75
N LYS A 28 -31.17 -30.73 28.54
CA LYS A 28 -29.85 -31.33 28.25
C LYS A 28 -29.83 -32.10 26.93
N LYS A 29 -30.88 -32.85 26.60
CA LYS A 29 -30.96 -33.65 25.37
C LYS A 29 -31.01 -32.77 24.12
N ASN A 30 -31.58 -31.57 24.24
CA ASN A 30 -31.72 -30.62 23.14
C ASN A 30 -30.72 -29.45 23.21
N ARG A 31 -29.74 -29.48 24.14
CA ARG A 31 -28.73 -28.42 24.31
C ARG A 31 -28.00 -28.09 23.02
N VAL A 32 -27.60 -29.10 22.25
CA VAL A 32 -26.85 -28.89 20.99
C VAL A 32 -27.72 -28.18 19.95
N LYS A 33 -29.02 -28.47 19.90
CA LYS A 33 -29.97 -27.78 19.01
C LYS A 33 -30.26 -26.35 19.47
N ALA A 34 -30.39 -26.13 20.78
CA ALA A 34 -30.60 -24.80 21.34
C ALA A 34 -29.36 -23.90 21.15
N VAL A 35 -28.16 -24.44 21.36
CA VAL A 35 -26.89 -23.72 21.18
C VAL A 35 -26.63 -23.44 19.70
N SER A 36 -26.88 -24.38 18.80
CA SER A 36 -26.74 -24.14 17.36
C SER A 36 -27.71 -23.08 16.84
N LEU A 37 -28.96 -23.08 17.30
CA LEU A 37 -29.92 -22.03 16.98
C LEU A 37 -29.48 -20.66 17.52
N ALA A 38 -28.95 -20.61 18.75
CA ALA A 38 -28.47 -19.38 19.35
C ALA A 38 -27.26 -18.81 18.61
N ILE A 39 -26.31 -19.66 18.19
CA ILE A 39 -25.17 -19.26 17.36
C ILE A 39 -25.65 -18.73 16.01
N ALA A 40 -26.63 -19.39 15.37
CA ALA A 40 -27.19 -18.91 14.11
C ALA A 40 -27.82 -17.51 14.25
N LEU A 41 -28.55 -17.24 15.34
CA LEU A 41 -29.13 -15.92 15.60
C LEU A 41 -28.06 -14.84 15.84
N ILE A 42 -26.97 -15.17 16.55
CA ILE A 42 -25.84 -14.25 16.75
C ILE A 42 -25.15 -13.96 15.42
N VAL A 43 -24.89 -14.98 14.60
CA VAL A 43 -24.26 -14.81 13.28
C VAL A 43 -25.13 -13.95 12.37
N VAL A 44 -26.44 -14.18 12.32
CA VAL A 44 -27.37 -13.34 11.54
C VAL A 44 -27.42 -11.91 12.09
N GLY A 45 -27.43 -11.73 13.41
CA GLY A 45 -27.36 -10.40 14.04
C GLY A 45 -26.08 -9.65 13.69
N VAL A 46 -24.94 -10.33 13.71
CA VAL A 46 -23.63 -9.77 13.31
C VAL A 46 -23.62 -9.45 11.82
N ILE A 47 -24.09 -10.34 10.95
CA ILE A 47 -24.21 -10.05 9.51
C ILE A 47 -25.12 -8.86 9.26
N LEU A 48 -26.27 -8.74 9.94
CA LEU A 48 -27.15 -7.57 9.81
C LEU A 48 -26.52 -6.28 10.35
N LEU A 49 -25.59 -6.37 11.32
CA LEU A 49 -24.75 -5.26 11.76
C LEU A 49 -23.69 -4.89 10.72
N SER A 50 -23.04 -5.89 10.10
CA SER A 50 -22.06 -5.71 9.03
C SER A 50 -22.69 -5.15 7.75
N SER A 51 -23.87 -5.65 7.36
CA SER A 51 -24.62 -5.20 6.18
C SER A 51 -25.31 -3.84 6.34
N GLN A 52 -25.39 -3.29 7.57
CA GLN A 52 -25.72 -1.87 7.80
C GLN A 52 -24.48 -0.97 7.93
N GLY A 53 -23.27 -1.53 7.91
CA GLY A 53 -22.00 -0.82 7.70
C GLY A 53 -21.57 -0.76 6.23
N GLU A 54 -22.11 -1.63 5.37
CA GLU A 54 -21.74 -1.77 3.95
C GLU A 54 -22.53 -0.88 2.97
N LYS A 55 -23.03 0.28 3.42
CA LYS A 55 -23.41 1.36 2.50
C LYS A 55 -22.76 2.71 2.80
N GLU A 56 -21.77 2.76 3.69
CA GLU A 56 -21.04 4.00 3.95
C GLU A 56 -19.52 3.86 4.18
N GLN A 57 -18.94 2.68 3.95
CA GLN A 57 -17.49 2.46 4.10
C GLN A 57 -16.75 1.97 2.85
N GLU A 58 -17.42 1.49 1.80
CA GLU A 58 -16.77 1.27 0.50
C GLU A 58 -16.70 2.53 -0.39
N THR A 59 -17.30 3.64 0.03
CA THR A 59 -17.23 4.92 -0.73
C THR A 59 -16.33 5.99 -0.07
N LYS A 60 -15.69 5.69 1.07
CA LYS A 60 -14.81 6.65 1.78
C LYS A 60 -13.31 6.30 1.78
N GLN A 61 -12.90 5.18 1.18
CA GLN A 61 -11.47 4.90 0.91
C GLN A 61 -11.02 5.24 -0.52
N GLU A 62 -11.94 5.39 -1.49
CA GLU A 62 -11.62 5.97 -2.80
C GLU A 62 -11.94 7.48 -2.90
N ALA A 63 -12.92 8.00 -2.14
CA ALA A 63 -13.31 9.43 -2.20
C ALA A 63 -12.51 10.38 -1.28
N LYS A 64 -11.32 9.99 -0.79
CA LYS A 64 -10.34 10.93 -0.20
C LYS A 64 -9.11 11.17 -1.08
N GLN A 65 -9.11 10.65 -2.32
CA GLN A 65 -8.08 10.93 -3.33
C GLN A 65 -8.59 11.58 -4.62
N GLU A 66 -9.89 11.84 -4.76
CA GLU A 66 -10.48 12.44 -5.95
C GLU A 66 -11.20 13.76 -5.66
N ASN A 67 -10.56 14.64 -4.88
CA ASN A 67 -10.72 16.09 -5.06
C ASN A 67 -9.50 16.87 -4.54
N GLN A 68 -8.32 16.27 -4.67
CA GLN A 68 -7.10 17.03 -4.81
C GLN A 68 -6.85 17.05 -6.31
N GLN A 69 -6.78 18.23 -6.90
CA GLN A 69 -6.19 18.45 -8.21
C GLN A 69 -4.83 17.71 -8.19
N LYS A 70 -4.78 16.46 -8.68
CA LYS A 70 -3.58 15.61 -8.59
C LYS A 70 -2.49 16.37 -9.33
N LYS A 71 -1.57 16.95 -8.57
CA LYS A 71 -0.39 17.56 -9.17
C LYS A 71 0.31 16.44 -9.93
N THR A 72 0.62 16.72 -11.19
CA THR A 72 1.24 15.76 -12.08
C THR A 72 2.69 16.16 -12.27
N PHE A 73 3.53 15.20 -12.66
CA PHE A 73 4.93 15.49 -13.01
C PHE A 73 5.08 16.00 -14.46
N GLY A 74 4.00 16.44 -15.10
CA GLY A 74 3.99 16.82 -16.51
C GLY A 74 3.93 15.60 -17.43
N SER A 75 4.49 15.74 -18.64
CA SER A 75 4.38 14.74 -19.70
C SER A 75 5.35 13.58 -19.56
N LEU A 76 4.92 12.37 -19.92
CA LEU A 76 5.75 11.16 -19.92
C LEU A 76 7.01 11.32 -20.79
N ASN A 77 6.85 11.92 -21.97
CA ASN A 77 7.90 12.06 -22.98
C ASN A 77 9.05 12.99 -22.54
N GLY A 78 8.77 13.97 -21.67
CA GLY A 78 9.78 14.85 -21.10
C GLY A 78 10.65 14.13 -20.09
N VAL A 79 10.02 13.43 -19.14
CA VAL A 79 10.68 12.65 -18.10
C VAL A 79 11.52 11.51 -18.70
N GLU A 80 11.01 10.84 -19.73
CA GLU A 80 11.75 9.80 -20.45
C GLU A 80 13.08 10.30 -20.99
N LYS A 81 13.10 11.45 -21.66
CA LYS A 81 14.33 12.00 -22.25
C LYS A 81 15.38 12.33 -21.19
N GLU A 82 14.94 12.91 -20.07
CA GLU A 82 15.84 13.25 -18.96
C GLU A 82 16.38 12.00 -18.25
N LEU A 83 15.53 10.99 -18.04
CA LEU A 83 15.94 9.71 -17.48
C LEU A 83 16.90 8.95 -18.39
N ASP A 84 16.60 8.86 -19.69
CA ASP A 84 17.46 8.21 -20.67
C ASP A 84 18.85 8.85 -20.68
N LYS A 85 18.91 10.19 -20.69
CA LYS A 85 20.17 10.92 -20.63
C LYS A 85 20.94 10.63 -19.35
N LEU A 86 20.28 10.74 -18.20
CA LEU A 86 20.93 10.53 -16.90
C LEU A 86 21.45 9.10 -16.73
N LEU A 87 20.67 8.10 -17.15
CA LEU A 87 21.06 6.70 -17.08
C LEU A 87 22.23 6.39 -18.03
N ALA A 88 22.22 6.98 -19.23
CA ALA A 88 23.34 6.87 -20.17
C ALA A 88 24.63 7.51 -19.63
N ASP A 89 24.54 8.70 -19.02
CA ASP A 89 25.68 9.39 -18.39
C ASP A 89 26.29 8.54 -17.25
N LEU A 90 25.43 7.81 -16.52
CA LEU A 90 25.83 6.86 -15.47
C LEU A 90 26.29 5.49 -16.01
N LYS A 91 26.28 5.29 -17.33
CA LYS A 91 26.62 4.03 -18.00
C LYS A 91 25.76 2.85 -17.53
N ILE A 92 24.47 3.11 -17.27
CA ILE A 92 23.48 2.11 -16.88
C ILE A 92 22.62 1.81 -18.11
N SER A 93 22.52 0.53 -18.47
CA SER A 93 21.74 0.07 -19.60
C SER A 93 20.60 -0.83 -19.12
N PRO A 94 19.51 -0.25 -18.58
CA PRO A 94 18.36 -1.03 -18.14
C PRO A 94 17.56 -1.57 -19.34
N SER A 95 16.83 -2.65 -19.13
CA SER A 95 15.75 -3.05 -20.02
C SER A 95 14.64 -2.00 -19.96
N LYS A 96 14.31 -1.38 -21.08
CA LYS A 96 13.30 -0.33 -21.18
C LYS A 96 12.04 -0.85 -21.87
N THR A 97 10.89 -0.63 -21.26
CA THR A 97 9.58 -0.91 -21.86
C THR A 97 8.76 0.36 -21.89
N LYS A 98 8.11 0.64 -23.03
CA LYS A 98 7.26 1.82 -23.21
C LYS A 98 5.98 1.44 -23.96
N ASN A 99 4.86 1.95 -23.49
CA ASN A 99 3.59 2.01 -24.20
C ASN A 99 3.04 3.44 -24.11
N ALA A 100 1.79 3.66 -24.54
CA ALA A 100 1.23 5.01 -24.65
C ALA A 100 1.15 5.77 -23.30
N ASP A 101 0.96 5.05 -22.20
CA ASP A 101 0.66 5.60 -20.88
C ASP A 101 1.58 5.08 -19.76
N ARG A 102 2.58 4.25 -20.09
CA ARG A 102 3.54 3.73 -19.11
C ARG A 102 4.95 3.69 -19.68
N LEU A 103 5.89 3.86 -18.77
CA LEU A 103 7.31 3.74 -19.00
C LEU A 103 7.93 2.97 -17.84
N SER A 104 8.74 1.96 -18.15
CA SER A 104 9.51 1.26 -17.14
C SER A 104 10.95 1.02 -17.58
N TYR A 105 11.83 1.03 -16.57
CA TYR A 105 13.25 0.72 -16.70
C TYR A 105 13.56 -0.35 -15.66
N ALA A 106 14.16 -1.47 -16.06
CA ALA A 106 14.47 -2.57 -15.16
C ALA A 106 15.93 -3.02 -15.27
N THR A 107 16.51 -3.38 -14.13
CA THR A 107 17.81 -4.03 -13.98
C THR A 107 17.63 -5.31 -13.19
N LYS A 108 18.72 -5.99 -12.80
CA LYS A 108 18.61 -7.25 -12.07
C LYS A 108 18.06 -7.04 -10.66
N ALA A 109 18.38 -5.92 -10.01
CA ALA A 109 17.99 -5.66 -8.62
C ALA A 109 17.11 -4.41 -8.42
N SER A 110 16.70 -3.72 -9.49
CA SER A 110 15.82 -2.56 -9.36
C SER A 110 14.99 -2.28 -10.60
N ALA A 111 13.85 -1.62 -10.41
CA ALA A 111 12.99 -1.18 -11.51
C ALA A 111 12.31 0.16 -11.19
N ILE A 112 12.25 1.05 -12.18
CA ILE A 112 11.49 2.30 -12.16
C ILE A 112 10.21 2.08 -12.96
N PHE A 113 9.08 2.54 -12.43
CA PHE A 113 7.79 2.51 -13.10
C PHE A 113 7.17 3.90 -13.05
N ILE A 114 6.68 4.35 -14.21
CA ILE A 114 6.03 5.64 -14.40
C ILE A 114 4.74 5.38 -15.17
N GLU A 115 3.62 5.89 -14.66
CA GLU A 115 2.30 5.73 -15.26
C GLU A 115 1.57 7.07 -15.43
N GLY A 116 0.87 7.18 -16.54
CA GLY A 116 0.07 8.32 -16.95
C GLY A 116 0.81 9.27 -17.91
N ASP A 117 0.04 9.89 -18.78
CA ASP A 117 0.45 11.10 -19.53
C ASP A 117 -0.75 12.07 -19.54
N PRO A 118 -0.81 13.06 -18.62
CA PRO A 118 0.23 13.47 -17.69
C PRO A 118 0.49 12.45 -16.57
N ILE A 119 1.72 12.44 -16.05
CA ILE A 119 2.21 11.44 -15.10
C ILE A 119 1.46 11.53 -13.77
N LYS A 120 0.86 10.40 -13.36
CA LYS A 120 0.05 10.26 -12.14
C LYS A 120 0.76 9.47 -11.05
N ASN A 121 1.49 8.43 -11.42
CA ASN A 121 2.12 7.51 -10.47
C ASN A 121 3.56 7.27 -10.87
N VAL A 122 4.46 7.30 -9.89
CA VAL A 122 5.85 6.89 -10.07
C VAL A 122 6.27 6.05 -8.87
N TRP A 123 6.93 4.92 -9.10
CA TRP A 123 7.54 4.16 -8.03
C TRP A 123 8.81 3.44 -8.48
N VAL A 124 9.69 3.18 -7.52
CA VAL A 124 10.92 2.42 -7.72
C VAL A 124 10.89 1.19 -6.81
N MET A 125 11.12 0.02 -7.39
CA MET A 125 11.30 -1.22 -6.65
C MET A 125 12.80 -1.50 -6.52
N LEU A 126 13.23 -1.89 -5.31
CA LEU A 126 14.61 -2.18 -4.98
C LEU A 126 14.69 -3.53 -4.27
N THR A 127 15.62 -4.37 -4.70
CA THR A 127 16.07 -5.55 -3.95
C THR A 127 17.55 -5.45 -3.68
N GLY A 128 18.01 -6.13 -2.63
CA GLY A 128 19.43 -6.23 -2.32
C GLY A 128 20.14 -7.17 -3.30
N SER A 129 21.40 -6.88 -3.59
CA SER A 129 22.29 -7.77 -4.33
C SER A 129 23.53 -8.10 -3.50
N HIS A 130 24.13 -9.27 -3.75
CA HIS A 130 25.46 -9.60 -3.25
C HIS A 130 26.59 -9.00 -4.12
N ASP A 131 26.25 -8.39 -5.25
CA ASP A 131 27.18 -7.71 -6.14
C ASP A 131 27.19 -6.20 -5.86
N ASP A 132 28.34 -5.67 -5.47
CA ASP A 132 28.53 -4.24 -5.17
C ASP A 132 28.20 -3.35 -6.37
N ARG A 133 28.52 -3.79 -7.60
CA ARG A 133 28.18 -3.03 -8.81
C ARG A 133 26.67 -2.96 -9.00
N GLU A 134 25.99 -4.06 -8.73
CA GLU A 134 24.52 -4.10 -8.82
C GLU A 134 23.89 -3.22 -7.73
N ASN A 135 24.45 -3.20 -6.51
CA ASN A 135 23.99 -2.31 -5.45
C ASN A 135 24.18 -0.81 -5.80
N LEU A 136 25.28 -0.47 -6.49
CA LEU A 136 25.49 0.88 -7.03
C LEU A 136 24.47 1.23 -8.12
N ILE A 137 24.17 0.29 -9.02
CA ILE A 137 23.13 0.46 -10.05
C ILE A 137 21.76 0.66 -9.41
N THR A 138 21.38 -0.16 -8.42
CA THR A 138 20.13 -0.02 -7.65
C THR A 138 20.01 1.36 -7.00
N THR A 139 21.12 1.87 -6.44
CA THR A 139 21.17 3.22 -5.86
C THR A 139 20.95 4.30 -6.93
N ALA A 140 21.59 4.16 -8.09
CA ALA A 140 21.39 5.09 -9.20
C ALA A 140 19.96 5.03 -9.77
N MET A 141 19.38 3.84 -9.89
CA MET A 141 17.99 3.63 -10.34
C MET A 141 16.97 4.21 -9.36
N LEU A 142 17.27 4.24 -8.05
CA LEU A 142 16.49 4.99 -7.07
C LEU A 142 16.63 6.50 -7.27
N MET A 143 17.86 7.00 -7.36
CA MET A 143 18.14 8.44 -7.33
C MET A 143 17.82 9.16 -8.65
N ALA A 144 17.88 8.47 -9.78
CA ALA A 144 17.61 9.05 -11.10
C ALA A 144 16.21 9.67 -11.22
N PRO A 145 15.10 8.96 -10.95
CA PRO A 145 13.76 9.54 -11.02
C PRO A 145 13.54 10.63 -9.96
N ILE A 146 14.16 10.50 -8.78
CA ILE A 146 14.11 11.56 -7.76
C ILE A 146 14.75 12.84 -8.28
N LYS A 147 15.91 12.75 -8.91
CA LYS A 147 16.59 13.92 -9.46
C LYS A 147 15.76 14.60 -10.55
N VAL A 148 15.21 13.81 -11.48
CA VAL A 148 14.40 14.30 -12.60
C VAL A 148 13.07 14.90 -12.13
N LEU A 149 12.37 14.25 -11.20
CA LEU A 149 11.00 14.61 -10.83
C LEU A 149 10.91 15.57 -9.64
N CYS A 150 11.85 15.47 -8.70
CA CYS A 150 11.75 16.18 -7.42
C CYS A 150 12.64 17.41 -7.34
N ASN A 151 13.66 17.51 -8.20
CA ASN A 151 14.64 18.60 -8.23
C ASN A 151 15.15 18.97 -6.81
N PRO A 152 15.84 18.03 -6.12
CA PRO A 152 16.32 18.26 -4.76
C PRO A 152 17.28 19.46 -4.70
N SER A 153 17.20 20.24 -3.62
CA SER A 153 17.94 21.51 -3.47
C SER A 153 19.45 21.34 -3.24
N GLY A 154 19.93 20.11 -2.99
CA GLY A 154 21.34 19.81 -2.78
C GLY A 154 21.61 18.38 -2.32
N GLU A 155 22.88 18.09 -2.00
CA GLU A 155 23.35 16.75 -1.61
C GLU A 155 22.74 16.24 -0.29
N GLU A 156 22.43 17.15 0.64
CA GLU A 156 21.83 16.81 1.94
C GLU A 156 20.45 16.16 1.79
N GLU A 157 19.61 16.69 0.89
CA GLU A 157 18.31 16.11 0.59
C GLU A 157 18.46 14.72 -0.04
N GLY A 158 19.42 14.54 -0.97
CA GLY A 158 19.71 13.22 -1.55
C GLY A 158 20.17 12.19 -0.52
N SER A 159 21.06 12.58 0.40
CA SER A 159 21.53 11.73 1.49
C SER A 159 20.40 11.31 2.44
N ALA A 160 19.45 12.21 2.70
CA ALA A 160 18.31 11.93 3.57
C ALA A 160 17.41 10.80 3.03
N ILE A 161 17.25 10.70 1.70
CA ILE A 161 16.47 9.64 1.05
C ILE A 161 17.14 8.30 1.26
N LEU A 162 18.44 8.22 0.94
CA LEU A 162 19.21 7.00 1.06
C LEU A 162 19.16 6.49 2.51
N LYS A 163 19.29 7.39 3.50
CA LYS A 163 19.14 7.04 4.92
C LYS A 163 17.75 6.48 5.24
N SER A 164 16.67 7.10 4.73
CA SER A 164 15.30 6.62 4.90
C SER A 164 15.09 5.24 4.28
N VAL A 165 15.57 5.02 3.05
CA VAL A 165 15.49 3.72 2.37
C VAL A 165 16.26 2.65 3.13
N MET A 166 17.50 2.95 3.54
CA MET A 166 18.34 2.03 4.30
C MET A 166 17.74 1.69 5.66
N ALA A 167 17.07 2.63 6.34
CA ALA A 167 16.38 2.37 7.59
C ALA A 167 15.23 1.35 7.41
N VAL A 168 14.46 1.45 6.33
CA VAL A 168 13.40 0.48 6.00
C VAL A 168 13.98 -0.87 5.55
N MET A 169 15.07 -0.87 4.75
CA MET A 169 15.79 -2.09 4.37
C MET A 169 16.35 -2.85 5.56
N GLN A 170 16.86 -2.14 6.57
CA GLN A 170 17.39 -2.72 7.81
C GLN A 170 16.29 -3.12 8.80
N GLY A 171 15.02 -2.87 8.50
CA GLY A 171 13.91 -3.15 9.41
C GLY A 171 13.85 -2.23 10.62
N LYS A 172 14.59 -1.12 10.62
CA LYS A 172 14.53 -0.10 11.67
C LYS A 172 13.22 0.68 11.63
N GLN A 173 12.55 0.71 10.47
CA GLN A 173 11.25 1.32 10.25
C GLN A 173 10.42 0.44 9.29
N GLU A 174 9.12 0.34 9.50
CA GLU A 174 8.23 -0.35 8.53
C GLU A 174 7.99 0.51 7.29
N THR A 175 7.84 1.81 7.48
CA THR A 175 7.63 2.81 6.42
C THR A 175 8.35 4.12 6.76
N SER A 176 8.61 4.94 5.75
CA SER A 176 9.22 6.28 5.90
C SER A 176 8.61 7.24 4.89
N THR A 177 8.25 8.46 5.30
CA THR A 177 7.77 9.51 4.39
C THR A 177 8.69 10.71 4.47
N LYS A 178 9.12 11.24 3.31
CA LYS A 178 10.00 12.40 3.20
C LYS A 178 9.52 13.36 2.13
N THR A 179 9.65 14.66 2.38
CA THR A 179 9.35 15.70 1.41
C THR A 179 10.67 16.26 0.89
N ILE A 180 10.84 16.29 -0.44
CA ILE A 180 12.10 16.66 -1.10
C ILE A 180 11.79 17.43 -2.36
N GLY A 181 12.32 18.65 -2.46
CA GLY A 181 11.93 19.62 -3.47
C GLY A 181 10.41 19.62 -3.73
N GLY A 182 10.04 19.28 -4.97
CA GLY A 182 8.64 19.19 -5.43
C GLY A 182 7.91 17.88 -5.15
N CYS A 183 8.48 16.95 -4.37
CA CYS A 183 7.95 15.60 -4.16
C CYS A 183 7.62 15.26 -2.70
N ILE A 184 6.71 14.31 -2.54
CA ILE A 184 6.53 13.49 -1.35
C ILE A 184 6.91 12.04 -1.70
N LEU A 185 7.94 11.54 -1.02
CA LEU A 185 8.45 10.18 -1.14
C LEU A 185 7.90 9.31 -0.02
N LYS A 186 7.31 8.17 -0.35
CA LYS A 186 6.91 7.14 0.61
C LYS A 186 7.72 5.89 0.36
N VAL A 187 8.46 5.44 1.37
CA VAL A 187 9.24 4.21 1.37
C VAL A 187 8.48 3.18 2.20
N GLU A 188 8.29 1.99 1.66
CA GLU A 188 7.72 0.86 2.40
C GLU A 188 8.35 -0.46 1.96
N ARG A 189 8.30 -1.46 2.86
CA ARG A 189 8.66 -2.84 2.52
C ARG A 189 7.40 -3.58 2.04
N ASN A 190 7.44 -4.09 0.82
CA ASN A 190 6.46 -5.08 0.38
C ASN A 190 6.84 -6.43 0.99
N LYS A 191 6.05 -6.89 1.98
CA LYS A 191 6.33 -8.13 2.74
C LYS A 191 6.16 -9.39 1.89
N GLU A 192 5.28 -9.37 0.88
CA GLU A 192 5.00 -10.51 0.01
C GLU A 192 6.14 -10.76 -0.99
N LEU A 193 6.66 -9.68 -1.57
CA LEU A 193 7.72 -9.74 -2.59
C LEU A 193 9.12 -9.62 -1.99
N GLY A 194 9.24 -9.25 -0.71
CA GLY A 194 10.53 -9.04 -0.05
C GLY A 194 11.33 -7.85 -0.60
N VAL A 195 10.66 -6.91 -1.31
CA VAL A 195 11.29 -5.73 -1.93
C VAL A 195 10.97 -4.45 -1.18
N ILE A 196 11.80 -3.44 -1.36
CA ILE A 196 11.47 -2.07 -0.96
C ILE A 196 10.84 -1.36 -2.14
N VAL A 197 9.74 -0.65 -1.87
CA VAL A 197 9.06 0.20 -2.84
C VAL A 197 9.15 1.65 -2.38
N VAL A 198 9.60 2.52 -3.29
CA VAL A 198 9.66 3.96 -3.08
C VAL A 198 8.67 4.62 -4.03
N TYR A 199 7.56 5.10 -3.51
CA TYR A 199 6.57 5.87 -4.28
C TYR A 199 6.98 7.34 -4.30
N ILE A 200 6.91 7.95 -5.48
CA ILE A 200 7.26 9.34 -5.74
C ILE A 200 5.98 10.07 -6.18
N ASN A 201 5.50 11.00 -5.36
CA ASN A 201 4.27 11.74 -5.59
C ASN A 201 4.56 13.24 -5.70
N ALA A 202 3.90 13.95 -6.62
CA ALA A 202 4.07 15.39 -6.74
C ALA A 202 3.42 16.10 -5.54
N LYS A 203 4.10 17.11 -4.99
CA LYS A 203 3.68 17.88 -3.81
C LYS A 203 2.81 19.07 -4.17
#